data_AF-A0A5C6TXS4-F1
#
_entry.id   AF-A0A5C6TXS4-F1
#
_cell.length_a   1.000
_cell.length_b   1.000
_cell.length_c   1.000
_cell.angle_alpha   90.00
_cell.angle_beta   90.00
_cell.angle_gamma   90.00
#
_symmetry.space_group_name_H-M   'P 1'
#
loop_
_entity.id
_entity.type
_entity.pdbx_description
1 polymer ?
#
loop_
_entity_poly.entity_id
_entity_poly.type
_entity_poly.pdbx_seq_one_letter_code
_entity_poly.pdbx_strand_id
1 'polypeptide(L)'
;MRQLSYRFDQVYVLTTQRIDLERWPNIAELGWKAHRGHDLFQGLATTSLAVGAGVDPQWNLPCKRSIALLHARTHGFRIALLVDDDVWPISCADVELFARVENGILGRPPTSAADLSVIEAWCGLRDPHCFPNGNYLFFDGTAALGFFPKVYNDDWLFVTSSVAAQPATLPFGALRHGARPIDPLERVAQQEFGETLVKGLCDPGALPLDQAFWRRIYELRSRFLENLAQRQISLTRGRIVAEALRALSRFTPDDLLLWCDAFRRDLECWTQDGK
;
A
#
# COMPACT_ATOMS: atom_id res chain seq x y z
N MET A 1 6.38 -27.32 -37.44
CA MET A 1 7.50 -26.47 -36.99
C MET A 1 7.02 -25.01 -37.00
N ARG A 2 6.56 -24.51 -35.84
CA ARG A 2 6.49 -23.07 -35.53
C ARG A 2 6.94 -22.94 -34.09
N GLN A 3 8.22 -22.61 -33.97
CA GLN A 3 8.91 -22.26 -32.74
C GLN A 3 8.53 -20.81 -32.44
N LEU A 4 7.73 -20.59 -31.40
CA LEU A 4 7.58 -19.27 -30.77
C LEU A 4 8.02 -19.45 -29.32
N SER A 5 9.32 -19.28 -29.09
CA SER A 5 9.87 -19.12 -27.76
C SER A 5 9.48 -17.75 -27.24
N TYR A 6 8.46 -17.68 -26.40
CA TYR A 6 8.34 -16.61 -25.43
C TYR A 6 8.40 -17.27 -24.05
N ARG A 7 9.61 -17.40 -23.51
CA ARG A 7 9.77 -17.52 -22.06
C ARG A 7 9.42 -16.16 -21.50
N PHE A 8 8.13 -15.95 -21.21
CA PHE A 8 7.75 -14.95 -20.22
C PHE A 8 8.16 -15.56 -18.88
N ASP A 9 9.19 -15.02 -18.26
CA ASP A 9 9.54 -15.40 -16.90
C ASP A 9 8.29 -15.19 -16.03
N GLN A 10 7.73 -16.33 -15.61
CA GLN A 10 6.48 -16.56 -14.86
C GLN A 10 5.84 -15.30 -14.24
N VAL A 11 4.72 -14.86 -14.83
CA VAL A 11 3.89 -13.78 -14.27
C VAL A 11 3.00 -14.40 -13.20
N TYR A 12 3.20 -13.97 -11.97
CA TYR A 12 2.45 -14.46 -10.81
C TYR A 12 1.35 -13.46 -10.44
N VAL A 13 0.10 -13.92 -10.41
CA VAL A 13 -1.06 -13.09 -10.03
C VAL A 13 -1.61 -13.60 -8.71
N LEU A 14 -1.53 -12.74 -7.69
CA LEU A 14 -2.21 -12.97 -6.43
C LEU A 14 -3.56 -12.26 -6.45
N THR A 15 -4.62 -13.02 -6.24
CA THR A 15 -5.99 -12.51 -6.18
C THR A 15 -6.73 -13.14 -5.00
N THR A 16 -7.70 -12.41 -4.45
CA THR A 16 -8.57 -12.94 -3.38
C THR A 16 -9.86 -13.57 -3.94
N GLN A 17 -10.11 -13.47 -5.25
CA GLN A 17 -11.17 -14.17 -5.99
C GLN A 17 -10.65 -14.75 -7.31
N ARG A 18 -11.30 -15.80 -7.84
CA ARG A 18 -10.88 -16.43 -9.09
C ARG A 18 -10.97 -15.44 -10.25
N ILE A 19 -9.84 -15.14 -10.87
CA ILE A 19 -9.79 -14.35 -12.11
C ILE A 19 -10.01 -15.30 -13.28
N ASP A 20 -10.77 -14.88 -14.30
CA ASP A 20 -10.88 -15.63 -15.55
C ASP A 20 -9.56 -15.52 -16.34
N LEU A 21 -8.66 -16.46 -16.04
CA LEU A 21 -7.35 -16.59 -16.66
C LEU A 21 -7.39 -17.46 -17.93
N GLU A 22 -8.56 -17.84 -18.45
CA GLU A 22 -8.64 -18.70 -19.66
C GLU A 22 -7.94 -18.07 -20.89
N ARG A 23 -7.66 -16.76 -20.84
CA ARG A 23 -6.90 -16.03 -21.86
C ARG A 23 -5.38 -15.95 -21.61
N TRP A 24 -4.87 -16.55 -20.52
CA TRP A 24 -3.53 -16.30 -19.99
C TRP A 24 -2.77 -17.59 -19.67
N PRO A 25 -2.27 -18.34 -20.68
CA PRO A 25 -1.71 -19.68 -20.51
C PRO A 25 -0.40 -19.73 -19.68
N ASN A 26 0.21 -18.58 -19.36
CA ASN A 26 1.48 -18.47 -18.65
C ASN A 26 1.36 -17.81 -17.26
N ILE A 27 0.14 -17.60 -16.74
CA ILE A 27 -0.08 -17.04 -15.41
C ILE A 27 -0.33 -18.16 -14.41
N ALA A 28 0.46 -18.18 -13.33
CA ALA A 28 0.14 -18.99 -12.15
C ALA A 28 -0.71 -18.15 -11.18
N GLU A 29 -1.91 -18.63 -10.88
CA GLU A 29 -2.77 -18.06 -9.83
C GLU A 29 -2.43 -18.72 -8.49
N LEU A 30 -2.28 -17.92 -7.44
CA LEU A 30 -2.29 -18.43 -6.07
C LEU A 30 -3.40 -17.74 -5.27
N GLY A 31 -4.52 -18.44 -5.11
CA GLY A 31 -5.60 -18.00 -4.24
C GLY A 31 -5.27 -18.27 -2.78
N TRP A 32 -5.03 -17.24 -1.98
CA TRP A 32 -4.74 -17.40 -0.55
C TRP A 32 -6.03 -17.38 0.30
N LYS A 33 -6.46 -18.54 0.78
CA LYS A 33 -7.65 -18.69 1.65
C LYS A 33 -7.38 -18.63 3.16
N ALA A 34 -6.15 -18.40 3.62
CA ALA A 34 -5.82 -18.66 5.02
C ALA A 34 -5.83 -17.40 5.93
N HIS A 35 -6.58 -17.51 7.03
CA HIS A 35 -6.52 -16.66 8.22
C HIS A 35 -5.19 -16.78 9.02
N ARG A 36 -4.19 -17.51 8.51
CA ARG A 36 -2.93 -17.87 9.22
C ARG A 36 -1.72 -17.00 8.86
N GLY A 37 -1.88 -15.94 8.06
CA GLY A 37 -0.77 -15.02 7.74
C GLY A 37 -0.28 -14.17 8.92
N HIS A 38 -0.93 -14.27 10.08
CA HIS A 38 -0.62 -13.47 11.26
C HIS A 38 0.73 -13.84 11.90
N ASP A 39 1.19 -15.09 11.74
CA ASP A 39 2.39 -15.60 12.40
C ASP A 39 3.69 -15.03 11.81
N LEU A 40 3.72 -14.74 10.51
CA LEU A 40 4.89 -14.13 9.84
C LEU A 40 5.19 -12.72 10.35
N PHE A 41 4.19 -12.03 10.90
CA PHE A 41 4.30 -10.65 11.38
C PHE A 41 4.51 -10.58 12.89
N GLN A 42 4.24 -11.65 13.65
CA GLN A 42 4.36 -11.65 15.11
C GLN A 42 5.80 -11.37 15.60
N GLY A 43 6.82 -11.58 14.76
CA GLY A 43 8.22 -11.27 15.07
C GLY A 43 8.69 -9.88 14.66
N LEU A 44 7.89 -9.11 13.92
CA LEU A 44 8.28 -7.79 13.43
C LEU A 44 8.14 -6.73 14.53
N ALA A 45 9.13 -5.86 14.65
CA ALA A 45 9.14 -4.77 15.60
C ALA A 45 7.95 -3.83 15.40
N THR A 46 7.58 -3.55 14.14
CA THR A 46 6.40 -2.73 13.80
C THR A 46 5.09 -3.34 14.27
N THR A 47 4.97 -4.67 14.30
CA THR A 47 3.75 -5.38 14.73
C THR A 47 3.65 -5.47 16.27
N SER A 48 4.77 -5.28 16.97
CA SER A 48 4.81 -5.24 18.44
C SER A 48 4.39 -3.87 19.01
N LEU A 49 4.29 -2.84 18.17
CA LEU A 49 3.83 -1.52 18.57
C LEU A 49 2.30 -1.45 18.57
N ALA A 50 1.73 -0.88 19.63
CA ALA A 50 0.28 -0.64 19.70
C ALA A 50 -0.16 0.46 18.71
N VAL A 51 0.74 1.38 18.37
CA VAL A 51 0.54 2.45 17.39
C VAL A 51 0.75 1.93 15.97
N GLY A 52 -0.04 2.43 15.02
CA GLY A 52 0.00 1.95 13.63
C GLY A 52 -0.62 0.57 13.41
N ALA A 53 -0.73 -0.27 14.45
CA ALA A 53 -1.51 -1.50 14.46
C ALA A 53 -3.04 -1.27 14.43
N GLY A 54 -3.48 -0.07 14.07
CA GLY A 54 -4.82 0.50 14.24
C GLY A 54 -5.91 -0.16 13.40
N VAL A 55 -5.96 -1.48 13.36
CA VAL A 55 -6.76 -2.19 12.38
C VAL A 55 -7.35 -3.39 13.06
N ASP A 56 -8.65 -3.54 12.84
CA ASP A 56 -9.38 -4.79 12.95
C ASP A 56 -8.39 -5.97 12.95
N PRO A 57 -8.34 -6.79 14.01
CA PRO A 57 -7.49 -7.97 14.07
C PRO A 57 -7.63 -8.88 12.83
N GLN A 58 -8.74 -8.77 12.09
CA GLN A 58 -9.00 -9.48 10.85
C GLN A 58 -8.39 -8.83 9.60
N TRP A 59 -7.95 -7.56 9.66
CA TRP A 59 -7.26 -6.91 8.54
C TRP A 59 -5.87 -7.48 8.36
N ASN A 60 -5.74 -8.26 7.29
CA ASN A 60 -4.55 -9.04 6.96
C ASN A 60 -4.07 -8.77 5.53
N LEU A 61 -4.49 -7.67 4.91
CA LEU A 61 -4.10 -7.33 3.55
C LEU A 61 -2.57 -7.14 3.43
N PRO A 62 -1.88 -6.36 4.29
CA PRO A 62 -0.42 -6.28 4.25
C PRO A 62 0.26 -7.65 4.42
N CYS A 63 -0.32 -8.52 5.25
CA CYS A 63 0.19 -9.88 5.42
C CYS A 63 0.10 -10.71 4.14
N LYS A 64 -1.04 -10.68 3.46
CA LYS A 64 -1.24 -11.37 2.18
C LYS A 64 -0.26 -10.88 1.11
N ARG A 65 -0.06 -9.55 1.03
CA ARG A 65 0.88 -8.94 0.08
C ARG A 65 2.33 -9.34 0.37
N SER A 66 2.75 -9.32 1.63
CA SER A 66 4.11 -9.75 2.01
C SER A 66 4.36 -11.25 1.80
N ILE A 67 3.35 -12.10 2.02
CA ILE A 67 3.44 -13.53 1.67
C ILE A 67 3.62 -13.71 0.17
N ALA A 68 2.87 -12.96 -0.64
CA ALA A 68 3.00 -13.02 -2.09
C ALA A 68 4.38 -12.55 -2.57
N LEU A 69 4.92 -11.51 -1.96
CA LEU A 69 6.29 -11.05 -2.20
C LEU A 69 7.32 -12.13 -1.85
N LEU A 70 7.23 -12.75 -0.66
CA LEU A 70 8.12 -13.85 -0.27
C LEU A 70 8.00 -15.02 -1.25
N HIS A 71 6.78 -15.39 -1.63
CA HIS A 71 6.57 -16.47 -2.58
C HIS A 71 7.22 -16.17 -3.94
N ALA A 72 7.04 -14.95 -4.47
CA ALA A 72 7.66 -14.51 -5.70
C ALA A 72 9.19 -14.58 -5.62
N ARG A 73 9.77 -14.12 -4.50
CA ARG A 73 11.21 -14.15 -4.26
C ARG A 73 11.76 -15.58 -4.19
N THR A 74 11.16 -16.45 -3.37
CA THR A 74 11.60 -17.84 -3.17
C THR A 74 11.54 -18.67 -4.45
N HIS A 75 10.64 -18.34 -5.37
CA HIS A 75 10.49 -19.05 -6.65
C HIS A 75 11.20 -18.33 -7.82
N GLY A 76 11.88 -17.21 -7.57
CA GLY A 76 12.61 -16.47 -8.60
C GLY A 76 11.71 -15.80 -9.64
N PHE A 77 10.47 -15.46 -9.29
CA PHE A 77 9.57 -14.75 -10.21
C PHE A 77 10.03 -13.31 -10.38
N ARG A 78 10.59 -13.01 -11.55
CA ARG A 78 10.99 -11.65 -11.93
C ARG A 78 9.80 -10.71 -12.06
N ILE A 79 8.62 -11.22 -12.46
CA ILE A 79 7.42 -10.40 -12.64
C ILE A 79 6.31 -10.89 -11.71
N ALA A 80 5.96 -10.08 -10.73
CA ALA A 80 4.82 -10.34 -9.86
C ALA A 80 3.81 -9.20 -9.94
N LEU A 81 2.52 -9.56 -9.97
CA LEU A 81 1.38 -8.64 -9.98
C LEU A 81 0.52 -8.87 -8.73
N LEU A 82 0.40 -7.84 -7.90
CA LEU A 82 -0.65 -7.73 -6.89
C LEU A 82 -1.85 -7.02 -7.50
N VAL A 83 -3.01 -7.64 -7.40
CA VAL A 83 -4.26 -7.05 -7.86
C VAL A 83 -5.38 -7.34 -6.87
N ASP A 84 -6.15 -6.30 -6.52
CA ASP A 84 -7.33 -6.45 -5.69
C ASP A 84 -8.43 -7.21 -6.47
N ASP A 85 -9.29 -7.94 -5.76
CA ASP A 85 -10.35 -8.75 -6.36
C ASP A 85 -11.44 -7.93 -7.04
N ASP A 86 -11.53 -6.65 -6.71
CA ASP A 86 -12.50 -5.73 -7.27
C ASP A 86 -11.96 -4.94 -8.46
N VAL A 87 -10.73 -5.21 -8.91
CA VAL A 87 -10.06 -4.51 -10.01
C VAL A 87 -10.23 -5.24 -11.34
N TRP A 88 -10.93 -4.62 -12.29
CA TRP A 88 -11.12 -5.15 -13.64
C TRP A 88 -11.38 -4.06 -14.69
N PRO A 89 -11.09 -4.33 -15.99
CA PRO A 89 -10.39 -5.50 -16.52
C PRO A 89 -8.85 -5.40 -16.41
N ILE A 90 -8.17 -6.55 -16.35
CA ILE A 90 -6.71 -6.68 -16.51
C ILE A 90 -6.43 -7.06 -17.98
N SER A 91 -5.56 -6.34 -18.68
CA SER A 91 -5.29 -6.57 -20.10
C SER A 91 -3.89 -7.13 -20.35
N CYS A 92 -3.71 -7.92 -21.42
CA CYS A 92 -2.38 -8.43 -21.81
C CYS A 92 -1.36 -7.30 -22.04
N ALA A 93 -1.84 -6.15 -22.53
CA ALA A 93 -1.02 -4.96 -22.72
C ALA A 93 -0.40 -4.46 -21.40
N ASP A 94 -1.08 -4.64 -20.27
CA ASP A 94 -0.55 -4.24 -18.96
C ASP A 94 0.64 -5.09 -18.53
N VAL A 95 0.53 -6.41 -18.75
CA VAL A 95 1.61 -7.36 -18.45
C VAL A 95 2.79 -7.18 -19.41
N GLU A 96 2.52 -6.96 -20.70
CA GLU A 96 3.56 -6.66 -21.68
C GLU A 96 4.30 -5.35 -21.38
N LEU A 97 3.59 -4.35 -20.85
CA LEU A 97 4.19 -3.09 -20.44
C LEU A 97 5.13 -3.28 -19.25
N PHE A 98 4.74 -4.09 -18.26
CA PHE A 98 5.61 -4.40 -17.14
C PHE A 98 6.83 -5.23 -17.54
N ALA A 99 6.67 -6.19 -18.45
CA ALA A 99 7.78 -7.02 -18.91
C ALA A 99 8.95 -6.20 -19.50
N ARG A 100 8.68 -4.96 -19.92
CA ARG A 100 9.64 -3.98 -20.47
C ARG A 100 10.28 -3.08 -19.41
N VAL A 101 9.77 -3.05 -18.18
CA VAL A 101 10.37 -2.25 -17.10
C VAL A 101 11.44 -3.08 -16.41
N GLU A 102 12.66 -2.56 -16.45
CA GLU A 102 13.81 -3.14 -15.76
C GLU A 102 13.82 -2.65 -14.31
N ASN A 103 13.89 -3.58 -13.35
CA ASN A 103 14.12 -3.32 -11.92
C ASN A 103 13.22 -2.20 -11.34
N GLY A 104 11.91 -2.31 -11.55
CA GLY A 104 10.98 -1.24 -11.22
C GLY A 104 9.73 -1.72 -10.49
N ILE A 105 9.09 -0.76 -9.85
CA ILE A 105 7.71 -0.88 -9.39
C ILE A 105 6.85 -0.06 -10.35
N LEU A 106 5.80 -0.69 -10.85
CA LEU A 106 4.77 -0.05 -11.63
C LEU A 106 3.43 -0.26 -10.96
N GLY A 107 2.62 0.78 -10.95
CA GLY A 107 1.20 0.59 -10.68
C GLY A 107 0.37 1.68 -11.30
N ARG A 108 -0.92 1.65 -10.97
CA ARG A 108 -1.89 2.59 -11.49
C ARG A 108 -2.25 3.61 -10.40
N PRO A 109 -2.56 4.85 -10.78
CA PRO A 109 -3.14 5.78 -9.84
C PRO A 109 -4.57 5.36 -9.49
N PRO A 110 -5.09 5.73 -8.31
CA PRO A 110 -6.48 5.48 -7.94
C PRO A 110 -7.44 6.11 -8.95
N THR A 111 -8.36 5.31 -9.47
CA THR A 111 -9.39 5.74 -10.45
C THR A 111 -10.71 6.07 -9.78
N SER A 112 -10.91 5.69 -8.52
CA SER A 112 -12.14 5.86 -7.77
C SER A 112 -11.92 6.53 -6.40
N ALA A 113 -12.98 7.13 -5.86
CA ALA A 113 -12.96 7.67 -4.50
C ALA A 113 -12.82 6.59 -3.43
N ALA A 114 -13.10 5.32 -3.75
CA ALA A 114 -12.97 4.22 -2.80
C ALA A 114 -11.50 3.89 -2.50
N ASP A 115 -10.57 4.26 -3.39
CA ASP A 115 -9.14 4.03 -3.25
C ASP A 115 -8.39 5.20 -2.62
N LEU A 116 -9.05 6.35 -2.46
CA LEU A 116 -8.48 7.50 -1.77
C LEU A 116 -8.59 7.32 -0.24
N SER A 117 -7.84 8.14 0.50
CA SER A 117 -8.13 8.30 1.93
C SER A 117 -9.56 8.79 2.12
N VAL A 118 -10.20 8.43 3.25
CA VAL A 118 -11.58 8.85 3.54
C VAL A 118 -11.69 10.37 3.56
N ILE A 119 -10.68 11.06 4.10
CA ILE A 119 -10.65 12.52 4.14
C ILE A 119 -10.64 13.11 2.73
N GLU A 120 -9.83 12.58 1.81
CA GLU A 120 -9.82 13.07 0.43
C GLU A 120 -11.14 12.81 -0.30
N ALA A 121 -11.61 11.55 -0.25
CA ALA A 121 -12.83 11.13 -0.91
C ALA A 121 -14.04 11.95 -0.47
N TRP A 122 -14.21 12.13 0.84
CA TRP A 122 -15.40 12.76 1.42
C TRP A 122 -15.31 14.27 1.51
N CYS A 123 -14.10 14.84 1.57
CA CYS A 123 -13.90 16.30 1.58
C CYS A 123 -13.64 16.87 0.17
N GLY A 124 -13.62 16.04 -0.88
CA GLY A 124 -13.42 16.49 -2.25
C GLY A 124 -12.01 17.01 -2.51
N LEU A 125 -11.02 16.40 -1.87
CA LEU A 125 -9.61 16.72 -2.05
C LEU A 125 -8.99 15.70 -3.01
N ARG A 126 -7.88 16.09 -3.64
CA ARG A 126 -6.99 15.17 -4.36
C ARG A 126 -5.56 15.52 -4.00
N ASP A 127 -4.81 14.55 -3.50
CA ASP A 127 -3.36 14.68 -3.41
C ASP A 127 -2.76 14.69 -4.83
N PRO A 128 -2.00 15.74 -5.22
CA PRO A 128 -1.32 15.77 -6.52
C PRO A 128 -0.18 14.74 -6.61
N HIS A 129 0.27 14.18 -5.49
CA HIS A 129 1.35 13.19 -5.40
C HIS A 129 0.82 11.77 -5.33
N CYS A 130 -0.14 11.41 -6.20
CA CYS A 130 -0.68 10.06 -6.27
C CYS A 130 0.41 9.06 -6.71
N PHE A 131 0.98 8.36 -5.73
CA PHE A 131 1.83 7.19 -5.98
C PHE A 131 0.99 6.03 -6.55
N PRO A 132 1.65 5.05 -7.19
CA PRO A 132 1.01 3.79 -7.53
C PRO A 132 0.39 3.17 -6.27
N ASN A 133 -0.89 2.80 -6.34
CA ASN A 133 -1.57 2.16 -5.23
C ASN A 133 -1.46 0.63 -5.31
N GLY A 134 -1.60 -0.03 -4.16
CA GLY A 134 -1.46 -1.47 -4.00
C GLY A 134 -2.65 -2.27 -4.55
N ASN A 135 -3.67 -1.62 -5.11
CA ASN A 135 -4.79 -2.30 -5.75
C ASN A 135 -4.39 -2.87 -7.12
N TYR A 136 -3.31 -2.35 -7.70
CA TYR A 136 -2.76 -2.78 -8.97
C TYR A 136 -1.27 -2.42 -9.03
N LEU A 137 -0.43 -3.36 -8.57
CA LEU A 137 0.98 -3.14 -8.37
C LEU A 137 1.80 -4.28 -8.96
N PHE A 138 2.56 -3.98 -9.99
CA PHE A 138 3.63 -4.84 -10.47
C PHE A 138 4.96 -4.49 -9.80
N PHE A 139 5.75 -5.50 -9.51
CA PHE A 139 7.08 -5.34 -8.96
C PHE A 139 8.00 -6.48 -9.41
N ASP A 140 9.31 -6.20 -9.37
CA ASP A 140 10.31 -7.24 -9.56
C ASP A 140 10.47 -8.05 -8.27
N GLY A 141 9.98 -9.29 -8.27
CA GLY A 141 10.03 -10.17 -7.09
C GLY A 141 11.45 -10.56 -6.67
N THR A 142 12.43 -10.41 -7.58
CA THR A 142 13.85 -10.71 -7.32
C THR A 142 14.65 -9.49 -6.88
N ALA A 143 14.21 -8.27 -7.24
CA ALA A 143 14.91 -7.03 -6.92
C ALA A 143 14.24 -6.19 -5.81
N ALA A 144 12.95 -6.37 -5.53
CA ALA A 144 12.26 -5.62 -4.49
C ALA A 144 12.84 -5.92 -3.10
N LEU A 145 13.27 -4.87 -2.39
CA LEU A 145 13.93 -4.99 -1.09
C LEU A 145 12.99 -4.79 0.11
N GLY A 146 11.86 -4.12 -0.07
CA GLY A 146 10.92 -3.80 1.01
C GLY A 146 9.95 -4.94 1.34
N PHE A 147 8.98 -4.64 2.19
CA PHE A 147 7.82 -5.47 2.52
C PHE A 147 6.60 -4.59 2.80
N PHE A 148 5.42 -5.21 3.01
CA PHE A 148 4.18 -4.51 3.32
C PHE A 148 3.90 -4.59 4.84
N PRO A 149 4.26 -3.54 5.63
CA PRO A 149 4.03 -3.53 7.07
C PRO A 149 2.54 -3.43 7.42
N LYS A 150 2.14 -3.91 8.59
CA LYS A 150 0.74 -3.89 9.06
C LYS A 150 0.32 -2.48 9.51
N VAL A 151 0.17 -1.57 8.55
CA VAL A 151 -0.29 -0.18 8.72
C VAL A 151 -1.01 0.26 7.44
N TYR A 152 -1.95 1.20 7.53
CA TYR A 152 -2.55 1.80 6.33
C TYR A 152 -1.50 2.50 5.44
N ASN A 153 -1.71 2.47 4.12
CA ASN A 153 -0.72 2.85 3.09
C ASN A 153 0.57 1.98 3.14
N ASP A 154 0.42 0.69 3.43
CA ASP A 154 1.50 -0.32 3.40
C ASP A 154 2.19 -0.42 2.04
N ASP A 155 1.43 -0.19 0.98
CA ASP A 155 1.90 -0.11 -0.40
C ASP A 155 2.87 1.05 -0.62
N TRP A 156 2.58 2.25 -0.13
CA TRP A 156 3.50 3.39 -0.26
C TRP A 156 4.81 3.14 0.49
N LEU A 157 4.74 2.48 1.65
CA LEU A 157 5.92 2.07 2.42
C LEU A 157 6.73 1.00 1.68
N PHE A 158 6.06 0.01 1.09
CA PHE A 158 6.71 -0.96 0.22
C PHE A 158 7.40 -0.29 -0.97
N VAL A 159 6.71 0.61 -1.67
CA VAL A 159 7.28 1.32 -2.83
C VAL A 159 8.50 2.14 -2.38
N THR A 160 8.35 3.03 -1.40
CA THR A 160 9.44 3.90 -0.93
C THR A 160 10.66 3.15 -0.39
N SER A 161 10.47 1.95 0.19
CA SER A 161 11.57 1.10 0.69
C SER A 161 12.17 0.16 -0.36
N SER A 162 11.46 -0.14 -1.44
CA SER A 162 11.88 -1.13 -2.44
C SER A 162 12.60 -0.53 -3.64
N VAL A 163 12.43 0.76 -3.93
CA VAL A 163 13.04 1.37 -5.12
C VAL A 163 14.29 2.18 -4.74
N ALA A 164 15.46 1.73 -5.22
CA ALA A 164 16.67 2.57 -5.26
C ALA A 164 16.63 3.61 -6.41
N ALA A 165 15.78 3.37 -7.42
CA ALA A 165 15.46 4.27 -8.53
C ALA A 165 14.03 4.84 -8.38
N GLN A 166 13.56 5.70 -9.29
CA GLN A 166 12.22 6.28 -9.15
C GLN A 166 11.12 5.27 -9.52
N PRO A 167 10.07 5.08 -8.70
CA PRO A 167 8.89 4.32 -9.10
C PRO A 167 8.26 4.97 -10.32
N ALA A 168 7.78 4.15 -11.26
CA ALA A 168 7.11 4.63 -12.46
C ALA A 168 5.60 4.36 -12.37
N THR A 169 4.80 5.30 -12.86
CA THR A 169 3.35 5.18 -12.90
C THR A 169 2.91 4.89 -14.33
N LEU A 170 2.02 3.92 -14.52
CA LEU A 170 1.52 3.60 -15.85
C LEU A 170 0.47 4.62 -16.32
N PRO A 171 0.55 5.09 -17.59
CA PRO A 171 -0.51 5.88 -18.19
C PRO A 171 -1.79 5.03 -18.43
N PHE A 172 -2.91 5.75 -18.56
CA PHE A 172 -4.23 5.41 -18.02
C PHE A 172 -5.14 4.48 -18.85
N GLY A 173 -5.97 3.72 -18.11
CA GLY A 173 -7.28 3.16 -18.50
C GLY A 173 -8.14 3.04 -17.22
N ALA A 174 -9.47 3.23 -17.31
CA ALA A 174 -10.32 3.24 -16.11
C ALA A 174 -10.53 1.81 -15.56
N LEU A 175 -10.02 1.55 -14.35
CA LEU A 175 -10.40 0.38 -13.57
C LEU A 175 -11.75 0.63 -12.92
N ARG A 176 -12.66 -0.35 -13.00
CA ARG A 176 -13.91 -0.36 -12.25
C ARG A 176 -13.67 -1.07 -10.94
N HIS A 177 -14.21 -0.50 -9.87
CA HIS A 177 -14.20 -1.09 -8.54
C HIS A 177 -15.60 -1.58 -8.16
N GLY A 178 -15.66 -2.72 -7.47
CA GLY A 178 -16.81 -3.13 -6.68
C GLY A 178 -16.95 -2.24 -5.45
N ALA A 179 -18.18 -1.91 -5.05
CA ALA A 179 -18.40 -1.14 -3.83
C ALA A 179 -18.04 -2.00 -2.60
N ARG A 180 -17.07 -1.56 -1.78
CA ARG A 180 -16.83 -2.13 -0.44
C ARG A 180 -17.59 -1.31 0.60
N PRO A 181 -18.60 -1.88 1.30
CA PRO A 181 -19.38 -1.16 2.29
C PRO A 181 -18.65 -1.17 3.65
N ILE A 182 -17.65 -0.29 3.82
CA ILE A 182 -17.05 -0.01 5.13
C ILE A 182 -17.55 1.36 5.59
N ASP A 183 -17.91 1.49 6.88
CA ASP A 183 -18.30 2.77 7.48
C ASP A 183 -17.12 3.77 7.34
N PRO A 184 -17.32 4.94 6.70
CA PRO A 184 -16.29 5.97 6.61
C PRO A 184 -15.67 6.37 7.96
N LEU A 185 -16.44 6.33 9.06
CA LEU A 185 -15.95 6.67 10.38
C LEU A 185 -14.98 5.62 10.93
N GLU A 186 -15.30 4.34 10.76
CA GLU A 186 -14.39 3.27 11.13
C GLU A 186 -13.11 3.34 10.28
N ARG A 187 -13.29 3.49 8.96
CA ARG A 187 -12.16 3.55 8.03
C ARG A 187 -11.24 4.73 8.32
N VAL A 188 -11.76 5.94 8.56
CA VAL A 188 -10.89 7.11 8.84
C VAL A 188 -10.08 6.92 10.13
N ALA A 189 -10.67 6.28 11.15
CA ALA A 189 -9.98 6.01 12.40
C ALA A 189 -8.78 5.07 12.24
N GLN A 190 -8.85 4.14 11.30
CA GLN A 190 -7.79 3.18 10.98
C GLN A 190 -6.72 3.78 10.04
N GLN A 191 -7.10 4.74 9.20
CA GLN A 191 -6.22 5.32 8.19
C GLN A 191 -5.26 6.39 8.74
N GLU A 192 -5.68 7.14 9.77
CA GLU A 192 -5.04 8.41 10.13
C GLU A 192 -3.55 8.28 10.49
N PHE A 193 -3.14 7.21 11.18
CA PHE A 193 -1.73 6.96 11.50
C PHE A 193 -0.90 6.78 10.23
N GLY A 194 -1.33 5.87 9.33
CA GLY A 194 -0.65 5.59 8.07
C GLY A 194 -0.64 6.78 7.11
N GLU A 195 -1.73 7.54 7.07
CA GLU A 195 -1.81 8.81 6.33
C GLU A 195 -0.77 9.82 6.82
N THR A 196 -0.66 10.01 8.13
CA THR A 196 0.31 10.95 8.71
C THR A 196 1.75 10.51 8.46
N LEU A 197 2.01 9.22 8.63
CA LEU A 197 3.31 8.60 8.39
C LEU A 197 3.78 8.82 6.96
N VAL A 198 2.96 8.44 5.98
CA VAL A 198 3.31 8.49 4.57
C VAL A 198 3.45 9.92 4.07
N LYS A 199 2.60 10.85 4.52
CA LYS A 199 2.78 12.28 4.22
C LYS A 199 4.11 12.82 4.73
N GLY A 200 4.59 12.35 5.87
CA GLY A 200 5.93 12.66 6.35
C GLY A 200 7.01 12.09 5.43
N LEU A 201 6.96 10.79 5.14
CA LEU A 201 7.98 10.12 4.31
C LEU A 201 8.05 10.64 2.86
N CYS A 202 6.96 11.20 2.35
CA CYS A 202 6.91 11.82 1.03
C CYS A 202 7.26 13.33 1.03
N ASP A 203 7.53 13.97 2.17
CA ASP A 203 7.99 15.38 2.21
C ASP A 203 9.44 15.45 1.70
N PRO A 204 9.70 16.04 0.51
CA PRO A 204 11.03 16.07 -0.11
C PRO A 204 12.05 16.93 0.67
N GLY A 205 11.63 17.69 1.69
CA GLY A 205 12.47 18.62 2.43
C GLY A 205 13.12 18.11 3.72
N ALA A 206 12.99 16.82 4.06
CA ALA A 206 13.10 16.39 5.45
C ALA A 206 14.05 15.22 5.72
N LEU A 207 15.34 15.47 5.62
CA LEU A 207 16.32 14.70 6.37
C LEU A 207 17.04 15.64 7.35
N PRO A 208 17.26 15.24 8.61
CA PRO A 208 16.91 13.95 9.22
C PRO A 208 15.43 13.81 9.59
N LEU A 209 14.90 12.57 9.56
CA LEU A 209 13.55 12.20 10.04
C LEU A 209 13.51 12.12 11.58
N ASP A 210 13.93 13.18 12.26
CA ASP A 210 14.04 13.23 13.71
C ASP A 210 12.73 13.61 14.42
N GLN A 211 12.77 13.75 15.74
CA GLN A 211 11.62 14.15 16.54
C GLN A 211 11.04 15.52 16.13
N ALA A 212 11.89 16.48 15.76
CA ALA A 212 11.44 17.80 15.35
C ALA A 212 10.72 17.75 14.00
N PHE A 213 11.21 16.92 13.08
CA PHE A 213 10.53 16.62 11.83
C PHE A 213 9.12 16.04 12.07
N TRP A 214 9.01 14.97 12.85
CA TRP A 214 7.71 14.33 13.10
C TRP A 214 6.73 15.23 13.84
N ARG A 215 7.23 16.11 14.72
CA ARG A 215 6.42 17.13 15.38
C ARG A 215 5.84 18.11 14.36
N ARG A 216 6.66 18.59 13.42
CA ARG A 216 6.21 19.47 12.33
C ARG A 216 5.14 18.78 11.46
N ILE A 217 5.35 17.53 11.06
CA ILE A 217 4.37 16.77 10.25
C ILE A 217 3.05 16.60 11.00
N TYR A 218 3.10 16.22 12.28
CA TYR A 218 1.92 16.09 13.12
C TYR A 218 1.15 17.43 13.23
N GLU A 219 1.86 18.54 13.49
CA GLU A 219 1.25 19.87 13.59
C GLU A 219 0.64 20.35 12.26
N LEU A 220 1.29 20.03 11.13
CA LEU A 220 0.74 20.31 9.80
C LEU A 220 -0.54 19.52 9.57
N ARG A 221 -0.55 18.24 9.94
CA ARG A 221 -1.73 17.38 9.83
C ARG A 221 -2.88 17.84 10.74
N SER A 222 -2.60 18.18 11.99
CA SER A 222 -3.60 18.72 12.94
C SER A 222 -4.23 19.99 12.39
N ARG A 223 -3.41 20.98 11.99
CA ARG A 223 -3.89 22.23 11.42
C ARG A 223 -4.70 22.02 10.15
N PHE A 224 -4.28 21.08 9.30
CA PHE A 224 -5.03 20.73 8.10
C PHE A 224 -6.43 20.20 8.44
N LEU A 225 -6.55 19.26 9.38
CA LEU A 225 -7.84 18.71 9.81
C LEU A 225 -8.71 19.74 10.54
N GLU A 226 -8.13 20.59 11.39
CA GLU A 226 -8.82 21.70 12.05
C GLU A 226 -9.39 22.70 11.03
N ASN A 227 -8.59 23.09 10.03
CA ASN A 227 -9.03 23.95 8.94
C ASN A 227 -10.16 23.31 8.12
N LEU A 228 -10.09 22.00 7.88
CA LEU A 228 -11.19 21.28 7.25
C LEU A 228 -12.45 21.33 8.11
N ALA A 229 -12.35 21.07 9.42
CA ALA A 229 -13.47 21.06 10.34
C ALA A 229 -14.20 22.42 10.35
N GLN A 230 -13.46 23.54 10.33
CA GLN A 230 -14.03 24.88 10.28
C GLN A 230 -14.75 25.20 8.96
N ARG A 231 -14.37 24.55 7.85
CA ARG A 231 -14.94 24.77 6.52
C ARG A 231 -16.08 23.81 6.17
N GLN A 232 -16.31 22.76 6.95
CA GLN A 232 -17.33 21.76 6.63
C GLN A 232 -18.74 22.28 6.92
N ILE A 233 -19.59 22.27 5.90
CA ILE A 233 -21.00 22.70 5.98
C ILE A 233 -21.94 21.50 6.18
N SER A 234 -21.50 20.28 5.86
CA SER A 234 -22.31 19.05 5.99
C SER A 234 -22.01 18.32 7.31
N LEU A 235 -23.07 17.90 8.02
CA LEU A 235 -22.99 17.09 9.24
C LEU A 235 -22.17 15.81 9.05
N THR A 236 -22.34 15.12 7.92
CA THR A 236 -21.61 13.87 7.63
C THR A 236 -20.11 14.12 7.49
N ARG A 237 -19.72 15.15 6.72
CA ARG A 237 -18.31 15.52 6.57
C ARG A 237 -17.71 15.99 7.89
N GLY A 238 -18.46 16.79 8.67
CA GLY A 238 -18.05 17.22 10.00
C GLY A 238 -17.75 16.04 10.94
N ARG A 239 -18.59 15.00 10.94
CA ARG A 239 -18.35 13.77 11.73
C ARG A 239 -17.09 13.02 11.30
N ILE A 240 -16.84 12.91 9.99
CA ILE A 240 -15.65 12.25 9.45
C ILE A 240 -14.38 12.99 9.87
N VAL A 241 -14.35 14.33 9.71
CA VAL A 241 -13.19 15.14 10.12
C VAL A 241 -12.97 15.10 11.63
N ALA A 242 -14.06 15.10 12.42
CA ALA A 242 -13.97 14.96 13.87
C ALA A 242 -13.40 13.60 14.30
N GLU A 243 -13.74 12.51 13.61
CA GLU A 243 -13.14 11.20 13.87
C GLU A 243 -11.67 11.15 13.45
N ALA A 244 -11.28 11.80 12.35
CA ALA A 244 -9.87 11.94 11.97
C ALA A 244 -9.06 12.69 13.04
N LEU A 245 -9.58 13.81 13.58
CA LEU A 245 -8.95 14.53 14.69
C LEU A 245 -8.81 13.65 15.94
N ARG A 246 -9.85 12.88 16.26
CA ARG A 246 -9.84 11.92 17.37
C ARG A 246 -8.83 10.79 17.15
N ALA A 247 -8.68 10.32 15.92
CA ALA A 247 -7.72 9.29 15.56
C ALA A 247 -6.28 9.82 15.63
N LEU A 248 -6.05 11.05 15.15
CA LEU A 248 -4.77 11.75 15.24
C LEU A 248 -4.33 11.88 16.71
N SER A 249 -5.24 12.20 17.63
CA SER A 249 -4.92 12.33 19.06
C SER A 249 -4.65 10.99 19.79
N ARG A 250 -4.71 9.84 19.10
CA ARG A 250 -4.35 8.53 19.68
C ARG A 250 -2.85 8.22 19.59
N PHE A 251 -2.09 9.06 18.89
CA PHE A 251 -0.65 8.91 18.77
C PHE A 251 0.04 10.27 18.84
N THR A 252 1.35 10.23 19.01
CA THR A 252 2.21 11.39 19.17
C THR A 252 3.30 11.40 18.09
N PRO A 253 4.04 12.51 17.94
CA PRO A 253 5.23 12.53 17.09
C PRO A 253 6.27 11.46 17.46
N ASP A 254 6.40 11.14 18.75
CA ASP A 254 7.37 10.14 19.22
C ASP A 254 6.95 8.72 18.80
N ASP A 255 5.65 8.46 18.69
CA ASP A 255 5.12 7.21 18.17
C ASP A 255 5.45 7.01 16.68
N LEU A 256 5.41 8.08 15.88
CA LEU A 256 5.81 8.03 14.46
C LEU A 256 7.31 7.74 14.33
N LEU A 257 8.14 8.41 15.13
CA LEU A 257 9.59 8.16 15.15
C LEU A 257 9.90 6.72 15.58
N LEU A 258 9.30 6.26 16.68
CA LEU A 258 9.45 4.90 17.19
C LEU A 258 9.02 3.86 16.13
N TRP A 259 7.92 4.12 15.43
CA TRP A 259 7.44 3.25 14.37
C TRP A 259 8.42 3.22 13.19
N CYS A 260 8.95 4.36 12.75
CA CYS A 260 9.96 4.40 11.69
C CYS A 260 11.24 3.65 12.06
N ASP A 261 11.70 3.76 13.31
CA ASP A 261 12.87 3.02 13.78
C ASP A 261 12.60 1.51 13.88
N ALA A 262 11.38 1.11 14.24
CA ALA A 262 10.95 -0.27 14.16
C ALA A 262 10.92 -0.77 12.70
N PHE A 263 10.35 0.01 11.79
CA PHE A 263 10.27 -0.34 10.37
C PHE A 263 11.65 -0.48 9.72
N ARG A 264 12.60 0.40 10.07
CA ARG A 264 13.98 0.30 9.59
C ARG A 264 14.66 -1.00 10.03
N ARG A 265 14.48 -1.40 11.30
CA ARG A 265 14.99 -2.68 11.81
C ARG A 265 14.33 -3.86 11.11
N ASP A 266 13.02 -3.81 10.90
CA ASP A 266 12.29 -4.85 10.18
C ASP A 266 12.77 -4.97 8.73
N LEU A 267 13.06 -3.85 8.05
CA LEU A 267 13.64 -3.84 6.70
C LEU A 267 15.04 -4.46 6.66
N GLU A 268 15.89 -4.14 7.65
CA GLU A 268 17.22 -4.74 7.77
C GLU A 268 17.13 -6.27 7.95
N CYS A 269 16.24 -6.76 8.81
CA CYS A 269 15.99 -8.20 8.96
C CYS A 269 15.43 -8.81 7.67
N TRP A 270 14.44 -8.17 7.06
CA TRP A 270 13.79 -8.67 5.83
C TRP A 270 14.75 -8.82 4.65
N THR A 271 15.69 -7.88 4.51
CA THR A 271 16.71 -7.92 3.45
C THR A 271 17.82 -8.94 3.73
N GLN A 272 18.07 -9.29 5.00
CA GLN A 272 19.02 -10.32 5.39
C GLN A 272 18.45 -11.74 5.24
N ASP A 273 17.22 -11.97 5.70
CA ASP A 273 16.53 -13.26 5.65
C ASP A 273 16.00 -13.60 4.24
N GLY A 274 15.91 -12.59 3.36
CA GLY A 274 15.52 -12.71 1.96
C GLY A 274 16.65 -13.02 0.97
N LYS A 275 17.90 -13.18 1.45
CA LYS A 275 19.02 -13.72 0.66
C LYS A 275 19.11 -15.23 0.82
#